data_AF-A0A6B2XTM5-F1
#
_entry.id   AF-A0A6B2XTM5-F1
#
_cell.length_a   1.000
_cell.length_b   1.000
_cell.length_c   1.000
_cell.angle_alpha   90.00
_cell.angle_beta   90.00
_cell.angle_gamma   90.00
#
_symmetry.space_group_name_H-M   'P 1'
#
loop_
_entity.id
_entity.type
_entity.pdbx_description
1 polymer ?
#
loop_
_entity_poly.entity_id
_entity_poly.type
_entity_poly.pdbx_seq_one_letter_code
_entity_poly.pdbx_strand_id
1 'polypeptide(L)'
;YLTGWPRLDKDSLTRPLVEALLVAHGGDPHDRHTPLYLEKARDAEYQCLMETAGDNIRAGISTVLDAPFLREFSDPAWMQRLINRCKAQGAEVAVIWVKCDHESMREYITFRSAARDSWKLSNWDDYIKGVDVDFAPKVD
;
A
#
# COMPACT_ATOMS: atom_id res chain seq x y z
N TYR A 1 -10.38 7.29 -16.95
CA TYR A 1 -10.63 7.21 -15.50
C TYR A 1 -12.03 7.69 -15.21
N LEU A 2 -12.82 6.93 -14.45
CA LEU A 2 -14.25 7.20 -14.24
C LEU A 2 -14.53 8.48 -13.42
N THR A 3 -13.56 8.96 -12.63
CA THR A 3 -13.73 10.13 -11.74
C THR A 3 -12.93 11.37 -12.17
N GLY A 4 -11.94 11.24 -13.04
CA GLY A 4 -10.98 12.31 -13.36
C GLY A 4 -9.97 12.63 -12.24
N TRP A 5 -10.03 11.93 -11.11
CA TRP A 5 -9.13 12.15 -9.97
C TRP A 5 -7.77 11.48 -10.19
N PRO A 6 -6.65 12.07 -9.70
CA PRO A 6 -5.36 11.39 -9.68
C PRO A 6 -5.45 10.07 -8.91
N ARG A 7 -4.93 8.99 -9.50
CA ARG A 7 -4.67 7.72 -8.81
C ARG A 7 -3.21 7.69 -8.39
N LEU A 8 -2.98 7.75 -7.09
CA LEU A 8 -1.66 7.67 -6.47
C LEU A 8 -1.39 6.22 -6.07
N ASP A 9 -0.63 5.52 -6.91
CA ASP A 9 -0.21 4.14 -6.68
C ASP A 9 1.14 4.13 -5.96
N LYS A 10 1.20 3.51 -4.76
CA LYS A 10 2.41 3.50 -3.92
C LYS A 10 3.62 3.02 -4.72
N ASP A 11 3.48 1.91 -5.43
CA ASP A 11 4.58 1.29 -6.17
C ASP A 11 5.03 2.20 -7.33
N SER A 12 4.12 2.81 -8.07
CA SER A 12 4.46 3.74 -9.16
C SER A 12 5.17 4.99 -8.65
N LEU A 13 4.79 5.50 -7.48
CA LEU A 13 5.40 6.68 -6.87
C LEU A 13 6.80 6.40 -6.29
N THR A 14 7.04 5.21 -5.76
CA THR A 14 8.18 4.98 -4.84
C THR A 14 9.15 3.89 -5.29
N ARG A 15 8.73 2.96 -6.15
CA ARG A 15 9.52 1.76 -6.48
C ARG A 15 10.95 2.06 -6.95
N PRO A 16 11.21 2.99 -7.89
CA PRO A 16 12.57 3.26 -8.34
C PRO A 16 13.51 3.72 -7.21
N LEU A 17 12.99 4.53 -6.28
CA LEU A 17 13.75 5.02 -5.12
C LEU A 17 13.98 3.90 -4.10
N VAL A 18 12.97 3.07 -3.85
CA VAL A 18 13.08 1.94 -2.91
C VAL A 18 14.05 0.88 -3.43
N GLU A 19 14.00 0.55 -4.71
CA GLU A 19 14.94 -0.40 -5.32
C GLU A 19 16.38 0.10 -5.19
N ALA A 20 16.62 1.38 -5.47
CA ALA A 20 17.94 2.00 -5.28
C ALA A 20 18.37 1.99 -3.81
N LEU A 21 17.46 2.28 -2.87
CA LEU A 21 17.74 2.28 -1.43
C LEU A 21 18.11 0.88 -0.94
N LEU A 22 17.37 -0.15 -1.34
CA LEU A 22 17.63 -1.54 -0.96
C LEU A 22 19.00 -2.00 -1.47
N VAL A 23 19.33 -1.69 -2.73
CA VAL A 23 20.66 -1.98 -3.31
C VAL A 23 21.76 -1.24 -2.57
N ALA A 24 21.55 0.03 -2.22
CA ALA A 24 22.53 0.83 -1.46
C ALA A 24 22.80 0.25 -0.06
N HIS A 25 21.85 -0.50 0.49
CA HIS A 25 22.00 -1.25 1.75
C HIS A 25 22.42 -2.71 1.57
N GLY A 26 22.79 -3.14 0.35
CA GLY A 26 23.23 -4.50 0.06
C GLY A 26 22.12 -5.54 0.02
N GLY A 27 20.85 -5.10 -0.08
CA GLY A 27 19.67 -5.97 -0.16
C GLY A 27 19.25 -6.27 -1.60
N ASP A 28 18.26 -7.15 -1.72
CA ASP A 28 17.56 -7.41 -2.98
C ASP A 28 16.66 -6.21 -3.33
N PRO A 29 16.77 -5.59 -4.52
CA PRO A 29 15.89 -4.49 -4.94
C PRO A 29 14.39 -4.84 -4.90
N HIS A 30 14.06 -6.11 -5.05
CA HIS A 30 12.69 -6.61 -5.09
C HIS A 30 12.16 -7.04 -3.71
N ASP A 31 12.96 -6.92 -2.65
CA ASP A 31 12.54 -7.24 -1.29
C ASP A 31 11.39 -6.36 -0.81
N ARG A 32 10.32 -6.99 -0.31
CA ARG A 32 9.15 -6.34 0.29
C ARG A 32 8.73 -6.99 1.62
N HIS A 33 9.58 -7.82 2.22
CA HIS A 33 9.22 -8.65 3.37
C HIS A 33 10.31 -8.75 4.44
N THR A 34 11.60 -8.56 4.12
CA THR A 34 12.65 -8.70 5.14
C THR A 34 12.67 -7.50 6.11
N PRO A 35 13.32 -7.65 7.29
CA PRO A 35 13.54 -6.53 8.20
C PRO A 35 14.19 -5.31 7.55
N LEU A 36 15.10 -5.49 6.59
CA LEU A 36 15.73 -4.38 5.89
C LEU A 36 14.68 -3.50 5.19
N TYR A 37 13.80 -4.09 4.38
CA TYR A 37 12.72 -3.35 3.74
C TYR A 37 11.75 -2.74 4.76
N LEU A 38 11.35 -3.54 5.76
CA LEU A 38 10.36 -3.12 6.75
C LEU A 38 10.83 -1.93 7.60
N GLU A 39 12.12 -1.87 7.93
CA GLU A 39 12.70 -0.82 8.76
C GLU A 39 13.22 0.38 7.97
N LYS A 40 13.69 0.19 6.74
CA LYS A 40 14.36 1.25 5.96
C LYS A 40 13.50 1.86 4.87
N ALA A 41 12.56 1.12 4.29
CA ALA A 41 11.86 1.54 3.09
C ALA A 41 10.35 1.71 3.28
N ARG A 42 9.68 0.76 3.95
CA ARG A 42 8.21 0.73 4.00
C ARG A 42 7.62 2.05 4.49
N ASP A 43 8.06 2.56 5.63
CA ASP A 43 7.44 3.76 6.20
C ASP A 43 7.67 4.99 5.33
N ALA A 44 8.82 5.09 4.64
CA ALA A 44 9.09 6.14 3.67
C ALA A 44 8.16 6.04 2.44
N GLU A 45 7.85 4.83 1.95
CA GLU A 45 6.92 4.66 0.84
C GLU A 45 5.52 5.20 1.16
N TYR A 46 5.02 4.87 2.35
CA TYR A 46 3.70 5.34 2.79
C TYR A 46 3.75 6.84 3.10
N GLN A 47 4.84 7.36 3.65
CA GLN A 47 5.00 8.80 3.84
C GLN A 47 4.91 9.55 2.50
N CYS A 48 5.65 9.12 1.47
CA CYS A 48 5.58 9.73 0.13
C CYS A 48 4.14 9.74 -0.42
N LEU A 49 3.43 8.61 -0.31
CA LEU A 49 2.05 8.49 -0.76
C LEU A 49 1.13 9.47 -0.01
N MET A 50 1.23 9.52 1.32
CA MET A 50 0.37 10.35 2.16
C MET A 50 0.67 11.84 2.02
N GLU A 51 1.94 12.23 1.87
CA GLU A 51 2.33 13.62 1.62
C GLU A 51 1.84 14.11 0.26
N THR A 52 2.01 13.29 -0.79
CA THR A 52 1.50 13.61 -2.14
C THR A 52 -0.02 13.76 -2.13
N ALA A 53 -0.73 12.89 -1.41
CA ALA A 53 -2.17 13.02 -1.23
C ALA A 53 -2.54 14.32 -0.47
N GLY A 54 -1.75 14.70 0.53
CA GLY A 54 -1.91 15.96 1.26
C GLY A 54 -1.70 17.20 0.39
N ASP A 55 -0.73 17.17 -0.54
CA ASP A 55 -0.54 18.23 -1.54
C ASP A 55 -1.79 18.39 -2.42
N ASN A 56 -2.35 17.29 -2.91
CA ASN A 56 -3.58 17.29 -3.71
C ASN A 56 -4.77 17.86 -2.91
N ILE A 57 -4.95 17.41 -1.67
CA ILE A 57 -6.03 17.88 -0.80
C ILE A 57 -5.92 19.39 -0.56
N ARG A 58 -4.72 19.91 -0.26
CA ARG A 58 -4.49 21.37 -0.09
C ARG A 58 -4.77 22.18 -1.36
N ALA A 59 -4.63 21.57 -2.52
CA ALA A 59 -4.96 22.16 -3.81
C ALA A 59 -6.45 22.01 -4.20
N GLY A 60 -7.29 21.41 -3.34
CA GLY A 60 -8.70 21.14 -3.63
C GLY A 60 -8.92 20.00 -4.64
N ILE A 61 -7.94 19.11 -4.78
CA ILE A 61 -7.96 17.98 -5.74
C ILE A 61 -8.30 16.70 -4.97
N SER A 62 -9.46 16.12 -5.26
CA SER A 62 -9.79 14.76 -4.82
C SER A 62 -8.83 13.76 -5.43
N THR A 63 -8.41 12.76 -4.65
CA THR A 63 -7.36 11.81 -5.06
C THR A 63 -7.69 10.40 -4.56
N VAL A 64 -7.31 9.38 -5.33
CA VAL A 64 -7.44 7.97 -4.95
C VAL A 64 -6.06 7.46 -4.55
N LEU A 65 -5.95 6.82 -3.39
CA LEU A 65 -4.71 6.19 -2.93
C LEU A 65 -4.82 4.68 -3.14
N ASP A 66 -3.82 4.11 -3.81
CA ASP A 66 -3.75 2.68 -4.10
C ASP A 66 -2.50 2.07 -3.46
N ALA A 67 -2.73 1.39 -2.34
CA ALA A 67 -1.71 0.69 -1.57
C ALA A 67 -2.35 -0.36 -0.65
N PRO A 68 -1.61 -1.42 -0.28
CA PRO A 68 -2.08 -2.37 0.73
C PRO A 68 -1.94 -1.76 2.14
N PHE A 69 -2.93 -1.00 2.60
CA PHE A 69 -2.97 -0.36 3.92
C PHE A 69 -3.21 -1.34 5.09
N LEU A 70 -2.68 -2.56 5.04
CA LEU A 70 -2.97 -3.61 6.02
C LEU A 70 -2.57 -3.21 7.45
N ARG A 71 -1.37 -2.65 7.64
CA ARG A 71 -0.90 -2.23 8.99
C ARG A 71 -1.73 -1.06 9.51
N GLU A 72 -2.04 -0.14 8.62
CA GLU A 72 -2.78 1.08 8.92
C GLU A 72 -4.24 0.77 9.27
N PHE A 73 -4.90 -0.10 8.51
CA PHE A 73 -6.26 -0.57 8.79
C PHE A 73 -6.37 -1.48 10.00
N SER A 74 -5.27 -2.08 10.46
CA SER A 74 -5.24 -2.84 11.71
C SER A 74 -5.21 -1.94 12.96
N ASP A 75 -4.95 -0.63 12.81
CA ASP A 75 -5.02 0.37 13.88
C ASP A 75 -6.23 1.29 13.68
N PRO A 76 -7.36 1.06 14.39
CA PRO A 76 -8.53 1.94 14.30
C PRO A 76 -8.20 3.41 14.64
N ALA A 77 -7.23 3.65 15.52
CA ALA A 77 -6.83 5.00 15.86
C ALA A 77 -6.09 5.69 14.70
N TRP A 78 -5.41 4.94 13.83
CA TRP A 78 -4.81 5.48 12.60
C TRP A 78 -5.89 6.02 11.66
N MET A 79 -6.95 5.25 11.44
CA MET A 79 -8.08 5.69 10.61
C MET A 79 -8.74 6.95 11.17
N GLN A 80 -9.00 6.99 12.48
CA GLN A 80 -9.57 8.18 13.10
C GLN A 80 -8.68 9.42 12.93
N ARG A 81 -7.35 9.27 13.10
CA ARG A 81 -6.38 10.36 12.87
C ARG A 81 -6.38 10.80 11.41
N LEU A 82 -6.43 9.87 10.45
CA LEU A 82 -6.51 10.19 9.02
C LEU A 82 -7.76 10.98 8.69
N ILE A 83 -8.94 10.49 9.10
CA ILE A 83 -10.24 11.14 8.88
C ILE A 83 -10.22 12.55 9.45
N ASN A 84 -9.77 12.73 10.70
CA ASN A 84 -9.70 14.04 11.34
C ASN A 84 -8.79 15.01 10.59
N ARG A 85 -7.62 14.55 10.12
CA ARG A 85 -6.66 15.35 9.35
C ARG A 85 -7.18 15.76 7.98
N CYS A 86 -7.90 14.88 7.29
CA CYS A 86 -8.54 15.21 6.02
C CYS A 86 -9.72 16.18 6.23
N LYS A 87 -10.55 15.93 7.24
CA LYS A 87 -11.69 16.78 7.59
C LYS A 87 -11.27 18.20 7.96
N ALA A 88 -10.16 18.35 8.69
CA ALA A 88 -9.58 19.67 9.01
C ALA A 88 -9.14 20.46 7.76
N GLN A 89 -8.94 19.79 6.62
CA GLN A 89 -8.62 20.39 5.32
C GLN A 89 -9.83 20.42 4.37
N GLY A 90 -11.04 20.13 4.87
CA GLY A 90 -12.26 20.12 4.05
C GLY A 90 -12.41 18.91 3.14
N ALA A 91 -11.65 17.83 3.38
CA ALA A 91 -11.73 16.58 2.62
C ALA A 91 -12.41 15.46 3.42
N GLU A 92 -13.25 14.68 2.75
CA GLU A 92 -13.83 13.44 3.28
C GLU A 92 -12.98 12.24 2.88
N VAL A 93 -13.03 11.17 3.68
CA VAL A 93 -12.29 9.93 3.43
C VAL A 93 -13.29 8.82 3.18
N ALA A 94 -13.13 8.11 2.07
CA ALA A 94 -13.85 6.89 1.76
C ALA A 94 -12.87 5.74 1.59
N VAL A 95 -13.24 4.56 2.07
CA VAL A 95 -12.43 3.33 1.97
C VAL A 95 -13.13 2.36 1.03
N ILE A 96 -12.38 1.91 0.02
CA ILE A 96 -12.82 0.84 -0.88
C ILE A 96 -11.95 -0.38 -0.56
N TRP A 97 -12.56 -1.43 -0.02
CA TRP A 97 -11.88 -2.68 0.32
C TRP A 97 -12.19 -3.75 -0.71
N VAL A 98 -11.16 -4.25 -1.40
CA VAL A 98 -11.30 -5.31 -2.39
C VAL A 98 -10.94 -6.63 -1.75
N LYS A 99 -11.91 -7.56 -1.70
CA LYS A 99 -11.71 -8.92 -1.19
C LYS A 99 -11.36 -9.86 -2.33
N CYS A 100 -10.55 -10.86 -2.01
CA CYS A 100 -10.09 -11.90 -2.93
C CYS A 100 -9.79 -13.16 -2.12
N ASP A 101 -10.08 -14.34 -2.67
CA ASP A 101 -9.65 -15.61 -2.09
C ASP A 101 -8.17 -15.90 -2.45
N HIS A 102 -7.58 -16.90 -1.79
CA HIS A 102 -6.19 -17.29 -2.02
C HIS A 102 -5.91 -17.74 -3.46
N GLU A 103 -6.82 -18.47 -4.09
CA GLU A 103 -6.65 -19.01 -5.44
C GLU A 103 -6.56 -17.86 -6.46
N SER A 104 -7.55 -16.97 -6.42
CA SER A 104 -7.62 -15.76 -7.23
C SER A 104 -6.41 -14.84 -7.00
N MET A 105 -5.92 -14.70 -5.75
CA MET A 105 -4.70 -13.95 -5.47
C MET A 105 -3.49 -14.58 -6.18
N ARG A 106 -3.32 -15.90 -6.07
CA ARG A 106 -2.21 -16.63 -6.67
C ARG A 106 -2.22 -16.53 -8.19
N GLU A 107 -3.38 -16.72 -8.80
CA GLU A 107 -3.58 -16.56 -10.24
C GLU A 107 -3.18 -15.16 -10.69
N TYR A 108 -3.66 -14.12 -10.00
CA TYR A 108 -3.36 -12.74 -10.34
C TYR A 108 -1.88 -12.39 -10.23
N ILE A 109 -1.21 -12.77 -9.13
CA ILE A 109 0.22 -12.45 -8.97
C ILE A 109 1.10 -13.28 -9.91
N THR A 110 0.66 -14.48 -10.30
CA THR A 110 1.33 -15.29 -11.33
C THR A 110 1.18 -14.63 -12.69
N PHE A 111 -0.04 -14.22 -13.06
CA PHE A 111 -0.34 -13.59 -14.34
C PHE A 111 0.41 -12.26 -14.54
N ARG A 112 0.46 -11.41 -13.50
CA ARG A 112 1.12 -10.10 -13.61
C ARG A 112 2.65 -10.17 -13.66
N SER A 113 3.24 -11.32 -13.30
CA SER A 113 4.66 -11.65 -13.44
C SER A 113 5.62 -10.53 -12.96
N ALA A 114 5.34 -9.95 -11.80
CA ALA A 114 6.20 -8.91 -11.24
C ALA A 114 7.33 -9.51 -10.40
N ALA A 115 8.57 -9.07 -10.62
CA ALA A 115 9.75 -9.59 -9.91
C ALA A 115 9.63 -9.56 -8.36
N ARG A 116 8.94 -8.55 -7.82
CA ARG A 116 8.66 -8.44 -6.36
C ARG A 116 7.75 -9.54 -5.80
N ASP A 117 7.10 -10.33 -6.64
CA ASP A 117 6.26 -11.44 -6.21
C ASP A 117 7.00 -12.78 -6.19
N SER A 118 8.24 -12.85 -6.67
CA SER A 118 9.00 -14.11 -6.75
C SER A 118 9.08 -14.83 -5.42
N TRP A 119 9.35 -14.10 -4.32
CA TRP A 119 9.38 -14.72 -2.99
C TRP A 119 8.02 -15.29 -2.59
N LYS A 120 6.91 -14.57 -2.83
CA LYS A 120 5.56 -15.04 -2.50
C LYS A 120 5.19 -16.30 -3.28
N LEU A 121 5.53 -16.33 -4.57
CA LEU A 121 5.25 -17.48 -5.44
C LEU A 121 6.06 -18.71 -5.05
N SER A 122 7.33 -18.53 -4.67
CA SER A 122 8.19 -19.63 -4.20
C SER A 122 7.87 -20.11 -2.78
N ASN A 123 7.22 -19.28 -1.96
CA ASN A 123 6.92 -19.58 -0.55
C ASN A 123 5.40 -19.45 -0.26
N TRP A 124 4.56 -19.86 -1.22
CA TRP A 124 3.12 -19.58 -1.19
C TRP A 124 2.43 -20.07 0.09
N ASP A 125 2.70 -21.30 0.51
CA ASP A 125 2.08 -21.91 1.69
C ASP A 125 2.47 -21.19 2.99
N ASP A 126 3.68 -20.64 3.07
CA ASP A 126 4.11 -19.83 4.22
C ASP A 126 3.56 -18.41 4.16
N TYR A 127 3.48 -17.83 2.95
CA TYR A 127 2.88 -16.52 2.74
C TYR A 127 1.41 -16.48 3.17
N ILE A 128 0.59 -17.45 2.76
CA ILE A 128 -0.85 -17.44 3.08
C ILE A 128 -1.15 -17.66 4.56
N LYS A 129 -0.24 -18.25 5.36
CA LYS A 129 -0.41 -18.34 6.83
C LYS A 129 -0.51 -16.97 7.50
N GLY A 130 0.07 -15.94 6.87
CA GLY A 130 0.01 -14.56 7.33
C GLY A 130 -1.09 -13.71 6.69
N VAL A 131 -1.93 -14.31 5.82
CA VAL A 131 -3.00 -13.61 5.11
C VAL A 131 -4.35 -13.99 5.73
N ASP A 132 -5.03 -13.00 6.29
CA ASP A 132 -6.43 -13.12 6.72
C ASP A 132 -7.33 -12.59 5.59
N VAL A 133 -7.98 -13.50 4.86
CA VAL A 133 -8.91 -13.16 3.76
C VAL A 133 -10.23 -12.58 4.25
N ASP A 134 -10.57 -12.81 5.52
CA ASP A 134 -11.80 -12.31 6.13
C ASP A 134 -11.61 -10.91 6.72
N PHE A 135 -10.36 -10.48 6.90
CA PHE A 135 -10.02 -9.14 7.34
C PHE A 135 -10.71 -8.07 6.48
N ALA A 136 -11.25 -7.08 7.18
CA ALA A 136 -11.77 -5.85 6.59
C ALA A 136 -11.54 -4.69 7.57
N PRO A 137 -11.21 -3.48 7.06
CA PRO A 137 -11.07 -2.31 7.90
C PRO A 137 -12.39 -2.00 8.62
N LYS A 138 -12.31 -1.71 9.92
CA LYS A 138 -13.44 -1.20 10.70
C LYS A 138 -13.46 0.32 10.57
N VAL A 139 -14.22 0.79 9.59
CA VAL A 139 -14.45 2.21 9.33
C VAL A 139 -15.95 2.43 9.24
N ASP A 140 -16.43 3.40 10.02
CA ASP A 140 -17.82 3.86 10.02
C ASP A 140 -18.08 4.80 8.84
#